data_AF-A0A2P9HAG7-F1
#
_entry.id   AF-A0A2P9HAG7-F1
#
_cell.length_a   1.000
_cell.length_b   1.000
_cell.length_c   1.000
_cell.angle_alpha   90.00
_cell.angle_beta   90.00
_cell.angle_gamma   90.00
#
_symmetry.space_group_name_H-M   'P 1'
#
loop_
_entity.id
_entity.type
_entity.pdbx_description
1 polymer ?
#
loop_
_entity_poly.entity_id
_entity_poly.type
_entity_poly.pdbx_seq_one_letter_code
_entity_poly.pdbx_strand_id
1 'polypeptide(L)'
;MLLNKGRAREFSSEFVKHRKQYFTLLETLIAMLLLSLLLTLIFGFFRELSLIDTWTEEREKESFQMRYTETRLNYLFQRLVNENQGTIRRFYFYTQPPDDHISNAPSLIFTFNNETRANPNFSTDILARLYVDQQHRLALAMWPIYSDKPYQEMQKEILLENVESINFDFYAAPERFSNIHPINPMQPYPEKKTPEKNQWHQEWFKTYSQMPSILRLEVDVATNPQALNKRAGKIETKTLKFAFVLPSSQNYIFYSSEG
;
A
#
# COMPACT_ATOMS: atom_id res chain seq x y z
N MET A 1 -35.05 47.90 94.49
CA MET A 1 -33.68 47.43 94.16
C MET A 1 -33.81 46.22 93.24
N LEU A 2 -34.06 46.44 91.94
CA LEU A 2 -34.20 45.40 90.91
C LEU A 2 -33.49 45.93 89.66
N LEU A 3 -32.19 45.64 89.56
CA LEU A 3 -31.34 46.03 88.44
C LEU A 3 -31.03 44.81 87.57
N ASN A 4 -31.61 44.83 86.37
CA ASN A 4 -30.90 44.67 85.10
C ASN A 4 -30.05 43.40 84.91
N LYS A 5 -30.69 42.30 84.51
CA LYS A 5 -30.04 41.02 84.16
C LYS A 5 -30.34 40.52 82.73
N GLY A 6 -30.81 41.41 81.85
CA GLY A 6 -31.38 41.02 80.54
C GLY A 6 -30.51 41.23 79.30
N ARG A 7 -29.38 41.97 79.37
CA ARG A 7 -28.71 42.47 78.16
C ARG A 7 -27.49 41.68 77.66
N ALA A 8 -27.09 40.60 78.32
CA ALA A 8 -25.86 39.87 78.00
C ALA A 8 -26.04 38.69 77.02
N ARG A 9 -27.26 38.37 76.58
CA ARG A 9 -27.51 37.18 75.71
C ARG A 9 -27.61 37.47 74.21
N GLU A 10 -27.82 38.71 73.78
CA GLU A 10 -27.96 39.03 72.35
C GLU A 10 -26.61 39.10 71.61
N PHE A 11 -25.55 39.57 72.27
CA PHE A 11 -24.21 39.65 71.65
C PHE A 11 -23.55 38.30 71.36
N SER A 12 -23.98 37.21 72.01
CA SER A 12 -23.42 35.88 71.74
C SER A 12 -23.97 35.23 70.47
N SER A 13 -25.10 35.68 69.92
CA SER A 13 -25.76 35.01 68.79
C SER A 13 -25.19 35.45 67.43
N GLU A 14 -24.73 36.70 67.30
CA GLU A 14 -24.16 37.22 66.06
C GLU A 14 -22.78 36.61 65.73
N PHE A 15 -21.94 36.38 66.73
CA PHE A 15 -20.63 35.73 66.52
C PHE A 15 -20.75 34.28 66.03
N VAL A 16 -21.81 33.56 66.40
CA VAL A 16 -22.06 32.19 65.95
C VAL A 16 -22.53 32.17 64.48
N LYS A 17 -23.27 33.19 64.04
CA LYS A 17 -23.69 33.33 62.62
C LYS A 17 -22.49 33.58 61.70
N HIS A 18 -21.57 34.45 62.10
CA HIS A 18 -20.38 34.73 61.29
C HIS A 18 -19.42 33.54 61.20
N ARG A 19 -19.22 32.77 62.28
CA ARG A 19 -18.40 31.54 62.22
C ARG A 19 -18.93 30.52 61.21
N LYS A 20 -20.24 30.36 61.09
CA LYS A 20 -20.85 29.42 60.13
C LYS A 20 -20.64 29.83 58.68
N GLN A 21 -20.62 31.13 58.38
CA GLN A 21 -20.40 31.64 57.02
C GLN A 21 -18.99 31.34 56.49
N TYR A 22 -17.95 31.46 57.33
CA TYR A 22 -16.58 31.17 56.92
C TYR A 22 -16.37 29.68 56.58
N PHE A 23 -17.07 28.76 57.26
CA PHE A 23 -17.01 27.33 56.94
C PHE A 23 -17.63 26.99 55.58
N THR A 24 -18.79 27.57 55.26
CA THR A 24 -19.43 27.38 53.93
C THR A 24 -18.58 27.94 52.80
N LEU A 25 -17.87 29.04 53.04
CA LEU A 25 -16.94 29.60 52.06
C LEU A 25 -15.72 28.70 51.84
N LEU A 26 -15.17 28.12 52.90
CA LEU A 26 -14.05 27.18 52.80
C LEU A 26 -14.47 25.89 52.06
N GLU A 27 -15.65 25.36 52.36
CA GLU A 27 -16.20 24.17 51.69
C GLU A 27 -16.39 24.39 50.19
N THR A 28 -16.96 25.54 49.79
CA THR A 28 -17.13 25.86 48.37
C THR A 28 -15.79 26.05 47.66
N LEU A 29 -14.77 26.61 48.34
CA LEU A 29 -13.43 26.74 47.80
C LEU A 29 -12.77 25.37 47.56
N ILE A 30 -12.89 24.45 48.52
CA ILE A 30 -12.39 23.08 48.38
C ILE A 30 -13.13 22.36 47.24
N ALA A 31 -14.46 22.50 47.15
CA ALA A 31 -15.25 21.91 46.08
C ALA A 31 -14.84 22.45 44.70
N MET A 32 -14.61 23.76 44.56
CA MET A 32 -14.12 24.37 43.32
C MET A 32 -12.72 23.87 42.94
N LEU A 33 -11.82 23.68 43.92
CA LEU A 33 -10.48 23.16 43.68
C LEU A 33 -10.51 21.69 43.26
N LEU A 34 -11.35 20.86 43.90
CA LEU A 34 -11.53 19.47 43.51
C LEU A 34 -12.15 19.37 42.11
N LEU A 35 -13.12 20.23 41.80
CA LEU A 35 -13.73 20.29 40.48
C LEU A 35 -12.72 20.71 39.41
N SER A 36 -11.87 21.70 39.67
CA SER A 36 -10.84 22.13 38.72
C SER A 36 -9.78 21.07 38.48
N LEU A 37 -9.36 20.35 39.54
CA LEU A 37 -8.46 19.21 39.42
C LEU A 37 -9.08 18.09 38.59
N LEU A 38 -10.36 17.75 38.86
CA LEU A 38 -11.10 16.74 38.12
C LEU A 38 -11.22 17.11 36.64
N LEU A 39 -11.61 18.36 36.35
CA LEU A 39 -11.71 18.86 34.97
C LEU A 39 -10.37 18.79 34.26
N THR A 40 -9.27 19.18 34.92
CA THR A 40 -7.92 19.12 34.34
C THR A 40 -7.54 17.69 33.98
N LEU A 41 -7.85 16.72 34.84
CA LEU A 41 -7.60 15.30 34.59
C LEU A 41 -8.42 14.80 33.39
N ILE A 42 -9.71 15.14 33.33
CA ILE A 42 -10.60 14.77 32.23
C ILE A 42 -10.13 15.38 30.91
N PHE A 43 -9.79 16.68 30.90
CA PHE A 43 -9.25 17.35 29.71
C PHE A 43 -7.91 16.76 29.27
N GLY A 44 -7.05 16.39 30.23
CA GLY A 44 -5.81 15.67 29.94
C GLY A 44 -6.07 14.36 29.20
N PHE A 45 -7.02 13.55 29.71
CA PHE A 45 -7.41 12.30 29.07
C PHE A 45 -7.99 12.50 27.66
N PHE A 46 -8.87 13.48 27.46
CA PHE A 46 -9.43 13.77 26.15
C PHE A 46 -8.36 14.21 25.13
N ARG A 47 -7.36 14.98 25.58
CA ARG A 47 -6.23 15.36 24.72
C ARG A 47 -5.44 14.14 24.29
N GLU A 48 -5.10 13.25 25.22
CA GLU A 48 -4.37 12.02 24.88
C GLU A 48 -5.18 11.11 23.95
N LEU A 49 -6.50 10.96 24.20
CA LEU A 49 -7.37 10.17 23.33
C LEU A 49 -7.40 10.74 21.90
N SER A 50 -7.46 12.06 21.75
CA SER A 50 -7.42 12.71 20.43
C SER A 50 -6.09 12.47 19.70
N LEU A 51 -4.96 12.43 20.40
CA LEU A 51 -3.66 12.11 19.77
C LEU A 51 -3.61 10.64 19.32
N ILE A 52 -4.09 9.72 20.15
CA ILE A 52 -4.17 8.30 19.81
C ILE A 52 -5.08 8.07 18.59
N ASP A 53 -6.21 8.78 18.51
CA ASP A 53 -7.14 8.68 17.39
C ASP A 53 -6.46 9.08 16.06
N THR A 54 -5.73 10.19 16.05
CA THR A 54 -4.98 10.62 14.85
C THR A 54 -3.93 9.60 14.41
N TRP A 55 -3.17 9.01 15.35
CA TRP A 55 -2.21 7.95 15.01
C TRP A 55 -2.89 6.67 14.53
N THR A 56 -4.08 6.37 15.06
CA THR A 56 -4.86 5.19 14.65
C THR A 56 -5.35 5.36 13.23
N GLU A 57 -5.93 6.52 12.90
CA GLU A 57 -6.40 6.85 11.54
C GLU A 57 -5.27 6.76 10.51
N GLU A 58 -4.09 7.30 10.82
CA GLU A 58 -2.91 7.20 9.96
C GLU A 58 -2.52 5.74 9.70
N ARG A 59 -2.49 4.89 10.73
CA ARG A 59 -2.15 3.46 10.61
C ARG A 59 -3.21 2.67 9.87
N GLU A 60 -4.48 2.99 10.07
CA GLU A 60 -5.58 2.37 9.34
C GLU A 60 -5.50 2.68 7.85
N LYS A 61 -5.21 3.94 7.49
CA LYS A 61 -4.98 4.34 6.09
C LYS A 61 -3.81 3.58 5.47
N GLU A 62 -2.68 3.48 6.15
CA GLU A 62 -1.51 2.70 5.69
C GLU A 62 -1.87 1.22 5.45
N SER A 63 -2.54 0.60 6.42
CA SER A 63 -2.97 -0.80 6.32
C SER A 63 -3.97 -1.02 5.19
N PHE A 64 -4.91 -0.08 5.00
CA PHE A 64 -5.88 -0.14 3.91
C PHE A 64 -5.21 -0.06 2.54
N GLN A 65 -4.29 0.89 2.34
CA GLN A 65 -3.54 1.03 1.09
C GLN A 65 -2.72 -0.23 0.77
N MET A 66 -2.09 -0.84 1.79
CA MET A 66 -1.33 -2.09 1.62
C MET A 66 -2.22 -3.24 1.18
N ARG A 67 -3.35 -3.47 1.86
CA ARG A 67 -4.31 -4.53 1.51
C ARG A 67 -4.93 -4.31 0.14
N TYR A 68 -5.23 -3.05 -0.20
CA TYR A 68 -5.70 -2.66 -1.52
C TYR A 68 -4.68 -3.06 -2.59
N THR A 69 -3.41 -2.65 -2.41
CA THR A 69 -2.32 -2.97 -3.34
C THR A 69 -2.16 -4.47 -3.52
N GLU A 70 -2.11 -5.23 -2.43
CA GLU A 70 -1.97 -6.68 -2.46
C GLU A 70 -3.12 -7.34 -3.24
N THR A 71 -4.36 -6.99 -2.88
CA THR A 71 -5.58 -7.52 -3.53
C THR A 71 -5.59 -7.17 -5.02
N ARG A 72 -5.19 -5.94 -5.36
CA ARG A 72 -5.19 -5.45 -6.73
C ARG A 72 -4.13 -6.13 -7.58
N LEU A 73 -2.90 -6.25 -7.07
CA LEU A 73 -1.82 -6.97 -7.76
C LEU A 73 -2.17 -8.45 -7.92
N ASN A 74 -2.73 -9.08 -6.90
CA ASN A 74 -3.18 -10.47 -7.00
C ASN A 74 -4.24 -10.65 -8.09
N TYR A 75 -5.24 -9.77 -8.14
CA TYR A 75 -6.24 -9.76 -9.20
C TYR A 75 -5.62 -9.64 -10.60
N LEU A 76 -4.65 -8.75 -10.79
CA LEU A 76 -3.97 -8.54 -12.07
C LEU A 76 -3.17 -9.78 -12.49
N PHE A 77 -2.36 -10.31 -11.57
CA PHE A 77 -1.44 -11.41 -11.89
C PHE A 77 -2.13 -12.77 -12.04
N GLN A 78 -3.28 -12.97 -11.41
CA GLN A 78 -4.13 -14.14 -11.66
C GLN A 78 -4.76 -14.13 -13.07
N ARG A 79 -4.85 -12.96 -13.70
CA ARG A 79 -5.56 -12.74 -14.96
C ARG A 79 -4.65 -12.36 -16.12
N LEU A 80 -3.35 -12.61 -15.97
CA LEU A 80 -2.40 -12.43 -17.07
C LEU A 80 -2.84 -13.27 -18.27
N VAL A 81 -2.76 -12.64 -19.44
CA VAL A 81 -2.94 -13.37 -20.70
C VAL A 81 -1.73 -14.28 -20.87
N ASN A 82 -1.98 -15.55 -21.13
CA ASN A 82 -0.95 -16.57 -21.27
C ASN A 82 -0.61 -16.76 -22.76
N GLU A 83 0.66 -16.98 -23.09
CA GLU A 83 1.11 -17.19 -24.48
C GLU A 83 0.51 -18.43 -25.15
N ASN A 84 -0.02 -19.38 -24.39
CA ASN A 84 -0.66 -20.60 -24.92
C ASN A 84 -2.12 -20.40 -25.36
N GLN A 85 -2.74 -19.25 -25.06
CA GLN A 85 -4.14 -18.96 -25.39
C GLN A 85 -4.33 -18.45 -26.84
N GLY A 86 -3.84 -19.21 -27.82
CA GLY A 86 -4.14 -19.03 -29.25
C GLY A 86 -3.59 -17.75 -29.91
N THR A 87 -3.52 -17.77 -31.25
CA THR A 87 -2.94 -16.72 -32.11
C THR A 87 -3.66 -15.37 -32.11
N ILE A 88 -4.82 -15.25 -31.46
CA ILE A 88 -5.68 -14.06 -31.52
C ILE A 88 -5.26 -13.01 -30.47
N ARG A 89 -4.64 -13.42 -29.35
CA ARG A 89 -4.35 -12.53 -28.23
C ARG A 89 -2.90 -12.02 -28.32
N ARG A 90 -2.72 -10.69 -28.25
CA ARG A 90 -1.39 -10.08 -28.17
C ARG A 90 -0.83 -10.27 -26.76
N PHE A 91 0.16 -11.14 -26.62
CA PHE A 91 0.86 -11.37 -25.37
C PHE A 91 2.02 -10.37 -25.19
N TYR A 92 2.04 -9.70 -24.05
CA TYR A 92 3.18 -8.90 -23.60
C TYR A 92 3.49 -9.25 -22.15
N PHE A 93 4.76 -9.52 -21.85
CA PHE A 93 5.29 -9.62 -20.50
C PHE A 93 6.80 -9.33 -20.53
N TYR A 94 7.23 -8.16 -20.07
CA TYR A 94 8.65 -7.79 -20.05
C TYR A 94 8.93 -6.61 -19.13
N THR A 95 10.18 -6.49 -18.68
CA THR A 95 10.68 -5.31 -17.99
C THR A 95 11.16 -4.26 -18.99
N GLN A 96 10.83 -3.01 -18.72
CA GLN A 96 11.39 -1.85 -19.38
C GLN A 96 12.34 -1.15 -18.38
N PRO A 97 13.59 -0.83 -18.79
CA PRO A 97 14.51 -0.09 -17.93
C PRO A 97 13.97 1.30 -17.57
N PRO A 98 14.56 1.97 -16.57
CA PRO A 98 14.22 3.34 -16.21
C PRO A 98 14.19 4.27 -17.42
N ASP A 99 13.21 5.18 -17.42
CA ASP A 99 13.01 6.21 -18.43
C ASP A 99 12.71 7.52 -17.70
N ASP A 100 13.63 8.48 -17.78
CA ASP A 100 13.58 9.77 -17.08
C ASP A 100 12.25 10.52 -17.27
N HIS A 101 11.57 10.29 -18.40
CA HIS A 101 10.28 10.92 -18.69
C HIS A 101 9.09 10.28 -17.97
N ILE A 102 9.21 9.03 -17.52
CA ILE A 102 8.08 8.25 -17.00
C ILE A 102 8.36 7.73 -15.59
N SER A 103 9.50 7.07 -15.39
CA SER A 103 9.86 6.40 -14.15
C SER A 103 11.37 6.32 -14.00
N ASN A 104 11.86 6.74 -12.83
CA ASN A 104 13.28 6.58 -12.46
C ASN A 104 13.64 5.14 -12.08
N ALA A 105 12.66 4.24 -12.05
CA ALA A 105 12.80 2.84 -11.67
C ALA A 105 12.40 1.93 -12.84
N PRO A 106 12.84 0.65 -12.87
CA PRO A 106 12.36 -0.29 -13.86
C PRO A 106 10.83 -0.43 -13.77
N SER A 107 10.21 -0.74 -14.91
CA SER A 107 8.77 -0.92 -15.00
C SER A 107 8.42 -2.24 -15.64
N LEU A 108 7.31 -2.84 -15.22
CA LEU A 108 6.81 -4.10 -15.76
C LEU A 108 5.66 -3.83 -16.72
N ILE A 109 5.82 -4.26 -17.98
CA ILE A 109 4.77 -4.20 -18.99
C ILE A 109 4.18 -5.58 -19.17
N PHE A 110 2.86 -5.68 -19.07
CA PHE A 110 2.16 -6.95 -19.20
C PHE A 110 0.76 -6.79 -19.79
N THR A 111 0.19 -7.88 -20.28
CA THR A 111 -1.19 -7.94 -20.74
C THR A 111 -2.03 -8.79 -19.79
N PHE A 112 -3.22 -8.31 -19.43
CA PHE A 112 -4.16 -9.05 -18.59
C PHE A 112 -5.60 -8.88 -19.09
N ASN A 113 -6.46 -9.82 -18.73
CA ASN A 113 -7.88 -9.80 -19.07
C ASN A 113 -8.68 -9.04 -18.00
N ASN A 114 -9.25 -7.89 -18.37
CA ASN A 114 -10.01 -7.01 -17.48
C ASN A 114 -11.52 -7.30 -17.46
N GLU A 115 -11.95 -8.45 -18.01
CA GLU A 115 -13.36 -8.87 -18.14
C GLU A 115 -14.24 -7.83 -18.84
N THR A 116 -15.56 -7.96 -18.70
CA THR A 116 -16.53 -6.98 -19.21
C THR A 116 -16.64 -5.83 -18.22
N ARG A 117 -16.32 -4.61 -18.68
CA ARG A 117 -16.44 -3.37 -17.91
C ARG A 117 -17.54 -2.48 -18.48
N ALA A 118 -17.98 -1.51 -17.69
CA ALA A 118 -18.92 -0.49 -18.14
C ALA A 118 -18.38 0.32 -19.33
N ASN A 119 -17.06 0.51 -19.41
CA ASN A 119 -16.40 1.07 -20.59
C ASN A 119 -15.96 -0.07 -21.52
N PRO A 120 -16.54 -0.20 -22.73
CA PRO A 120 -16.20 -1.24 -23.68
C PRO A 120 -14.71 -1.23 -24.10
N ASN A 121 -14.08 -0.06 -24.16
CA ASN A 121 -12.67 0.07 -24.59
C ASN A 121 -11.69 -0.58 -23.60
N PHE A 122 -12.10 -0.74 -22.34
CA PHE A 122 -11.31 -1.42 -21.29
C PHE A 122 -11.83 -2.82 -20.99
N SER A 123 -12.75 -3.32 -21.80
CA SER A 123 -13.19 -4.70 -21.70
C SER A 123 -12.19 -5.61 -22.42
N THR A 124 -12.06 -6.85 -21.95
CA THR A 124 -11.15 -7.87 -22.50
C THR A 124 -9.66 -7.62 -22.19
N ASP A 125 -8.76 -8.01 -23.10
CA ASP A 125 -7.32 -7.98 -22.90
C ASP A 125 -6.82 -6.52 -23.03
N ILE A 126 -6.17 -6.03 -21.99
CA ILE A 126 -5.61 -4.67 -21.93
C ILE A 126 -4.11 -4.71 -21.66
N LEU A 127 -3.41 -3.72 -22.19
CA LEU A 127 -2.00 -3.53 -21.90
C LEU A 127 -1.87 -2.74 -20.59
N ALA A 128 -1.01 -3.19 -19.70
CA ALA A 128 -0.71 -2.54 -18.44
C ALA A 128 0.78 -2.27 -18.30
N ARG A 129 1.09 -1.21 -17.55
CA ARG A 129 2.43 -0.89 -17.08
C ARG A 129 2.38 -0.60 -15.60
N LEU A 130 3.12 -1.38 -14.81
CA LEU A 130 3.35 -1.14 -13.39
C LEU A 130 4.71 -0.43 -13.23
N TYR A 131 4.70 0.75 -12.62
CA TYR A 131 5.88 1.62 -12.52
C TYR A 131 5.79 2.56 -11.31
N VAL A 132 6.92 3.16 -10.93
CA VAL A 132 6.95 4.24 -9.93
C VAL A 132 6.97 5.57 -10.65
N ASP A 133 5.96 6.40 -10.46
CA ASP A 133 5.89 7.70 -11.13
C ASP A 133 6.85 8.73 -10.53
N GLN A 134 7.00 9.88 -11.20
CA GLN A 134 7.84 10.99 -10.73
C GLN A 134 7.38 11.60 -9.39
N GLN A 135 6.17 11.29 -8.92
CA GLN A 135 5.64 11.71 -7.63
C GLN A 135 5.85 10.65 -6.54
N HIS A 136 6.73 9.65 -6.78
CA HIS A 136 7.02 8.57 -5.85
C HIS A 136 5.77 7.75 -5.50
N ARG A 137 4.95 7.42 -6.49
CA ARG A 137 3.77 6.56 -6.32
C ARG A 137 3.91 5.33 -7.20
N LEU A 138 3.61 4.16 -6.63
CA LEU A 138 3.42 2.95 -7.42
C LEU A 138 2.11 3.07 -8.19
N ALA A 139 2.21 3.18 -9.50
CA ALA A 139 1.10 3.39 -10.39
C ALA A 139 0.95 2.25 -11.40
N LEU A 140 -0.30 1.98 -11.74
CA LEU A 140 -0.69 1.11 -12.84
C LEU A 140 -1.28 1.98 -13.94
N ALA A 141 -0.60 2.06 -15.08
CA ALA A 141 -1.17 2.63 -16.30
C ALA A 141 -1.77 1.52 -17.15
N MET A 142 -2.97 1.74 -17.67
CA MET A 142 -3.74 0.79 -18.48
C MET A 142 -4.17 1.43 -19.80
N TRP A 143 -4.08 0.67 -20.88
CA TRP A 143 -4.41 1.11 -22.24
C TRP A 143 -5.13 0.00 -23.01
N PRO A 144 -6.10 0.33 -23.88
CA PRO A 144 -6.65 -0.65 -24.80
C PRO A 144 -5.58 -1.08 -25.81
N ILE A 145 -5.45 -2.38 -26.03
CA ILE A 145 -4.45 -2.94 -26.97
C ILE A 145 -4.70 -2.48 -28.42
N TYR A 146 -5.96 -2.22 -28.76
CA TYR A 146 -6.42 -1.86 -30.11
C TYR A 146 -6.68 -0.35 -30.28
N SER A 147 -6.22 0.48 -29.34
CA SER A 147 -6.40 1.93 -29.47
C SER A 147 -5.42 2.52 -30.47
N ASP A 148 -5.92 3.32 -31.41
CA ASP A 148 -5.10 4.15 -32.30
C ASP A 148 -4.44 5.33 -31.54
N LYS A 149 -4.94 5.65 -30.34
CA LYS A 149 -4.49 6.80 -29.53
C LYS A 149 -4.24 6.39 -28.07
N PRO A 150 -3.26 5.51 -27.80
CA PRO A 150 -3.06 4.91 -26.49
C PRO A 150 -2.91 5.94 -25.37
N TYR A 151 -2.19 7.05 -25.61
CA TYR A 151 -1.98 8.09 -24.59
C TYR A 151 -3.24 8.85 -24.18
N GLN A 152 -4.22 9.00 -25.07
CA GLN A 152 -5.47 9.72 -24.77
C GLN A 152 -6.43 8.85 -23.95
N GLU A 153 -6.34 7.54 -24.15
CA GLU A 153 -7.19 6.55 -23.48
C GLU A 153 -6.44 5.87 -22.32
N MET A 154 -5.40 6.50 -21.78
CA MET A 154 -4.71 5.96 -20.60
C MET A 154 -5.59 6.10 -19.36
N GLN A 155 -5.80 5.00 -18.64
CA GLN A 155 -6.24 5.05 -17.25
C GLN A 155 -5.05 4.85 -16.33
N LYS A 156 -4.87 5.76 -15.38
CA LYS A 156 -3.85 5.66 -14.33
C LYS A 156 -4.52 5.38 -13.00
N GLU A 157 -4.08 4.32 -12.35
CA GLU A 157 -4.50 3.92 -11.02
C GLU A 157 -3.31 4.01 -10.07
N ILE A 158 -3.51 4.60 -8.88
CA ILE A 158 -2.47 4.69 -7.85
C ILE A 158 -2.68 3.53 -6.90
N LEU A 159 -1.65 2.70 -6.72
CA LEU A 159 -1.69 1.55 -5.82
C LEU A 159 -1.13 1.93 -4.44
N LEU A 160 0.04 2.55 -4.43
CA LEU A 160 0.77 2.88 -3.21
C LEU A 160 1.45 4.25 -3.32
N GLU A 161 1.49 4.98 -2.22
CA GLU A 161 2.15 6.29 -2.10
C GLU A 161 3.52 6.15 -1.43
N ASN A 162 4.37 7.16 -1.61
CA ASN A 162 5.68 7.27 -0.95
C ASN A 162 6.65 6.12 -1.28
N VAL A 163 6.65 5.66 -2.52
CA VAL A 163 7.50 4.59 -3.02
C VAL A 163 8.83 5.15 -3.52
N GLU A 164 9.93 4.67 -2.93
CA GLU A 164 11.29 5.03 -3.32
C GLU A 164 11.77 4.19 -4.50
N SER A 165 11.66 2.87 -4.40
CA SER A 165 12.12 1.91 -5.41
C SER A 165 11.16 0.74 -5.59
N ILE A 166 11.23 0.17 -6.79
CA ILE A 166 10.57 -1.08 -7.16
C ILE A 166 11.60 -2.02 -7.78
N ASN A 167 11.64 -3.26 -7.31
CA ASN A 167 12.51 -4.31 -7.79
C ASN A 167 11.69 -5.53 -8.17
N PHE A 168 12.09 -6.18 -9.27
CA PHE A 168 11.43 -7.38 -9.77
C PHE A 168 12.43 -8.54 -9.79
N ASP A 169 12.00 -9.71 -9.34
CA ASP A 169 12.70 -10.96 -9.58
C ASP A 169 11.74 -11.95 -10.24
N PHE A 170 12.23 -12.63 -11.27
CA PHE A 170 11.46 -13.53 -12.11
C PHE A 170 12.08 -14.93 -12.09
N TYR A 171 11.30 -15.94 -11.71
CA TYR A 171 11.76 -17.33 -11.71
C TYR A 171 11.35 -18.03 -13.01
N ALA A 172 12.32 -18.54 -13.75
CA ALA A 172 12.10 -19.38 -14.92
C ALA A 172 12.12 -20.87 -14.51
N ALA A 173 10.97 -21.54 -14.45
CA ALA A 173 10.95 -22.97 -14.10
C ALA A 173 11.57 -23.84 -15.21
N PRO A 174 12.13 -25.02 -14.85
CA PRO A 174 12.63 -25.99 -15.82
C PRO A 174 11.50 -26.54 -16.71
N GLU A 175 11.84 -26.86 -17.96
CA GLU A 175 10.92 -27.50 -18.90
C GLU A 175 10.73 -28.98 -18.54
N ARG A 176 9.52 -29.53 -18.71
CA ARG A 176 9.31 -30.97 -18.61
C ARG A 176 9.87 -31.67 -19.86
N PHE A 177 10.63 -32.74 -19.65
CA PHE A 177 11.17 -33.63 -20.70
C PHE A 177 10.12 -34.21 -21.69
N SER A 178 8.83 -34.05 -21.44
CA SER A 178 7.74 -34.58 -22.27
C SER A 178 7.32 -33.68 -23.45
N ASN A 179 7.80 -32.43 -23.52
CA ASN A 179 7.55 -31.52 -24.65
C ASN A 179 8.75 -31.41 -25.61
N ILE A 180 9.57 -32.46 -25.71
CA ILE A 180 10.50 -32.61 -26.85
C ILE A 180 9.64 -32.98 -28.07
N HIS A 181 8.86 -32.03 -28.58
CA HIS A 181 8.53 -32.10 -29.99
C HIS A 181 9.87 -31.91 -30.72
N PRO A 182 10.28 -32.82 -31.62
CA PRO A 182 11.47 -32.61 -32.41
C PRO A 182 11.30 -31.27 -33.10
N ILE A 183 12.11 -30.30 -32.69
CA ILE A 183 12.13 -28.95 -33.26
C ILE A 183 12.28 -29.17 -34.75
N ASN A 184 11.24 -28.85 -35.52
CA ASN A 184 11.34 -28.89 -36.98
C ASN A 184 12.38 -27.82 -37.33
N PRO A 185 13.61 -28.19 -37.77
CA PRO A 185 14.76 -27.28 -37.81
C PRO A 185 14.67 -26.23 -38.92
N MET A 186 13.48 -25.99 -39.46
CA MET A 186 13.29 -25.33 -40.74
C MET A 186 12.77 -23.89 -40.66
N GLN A 187 12.77 -23.24 -39.49
CA GLN A 187 12.62 -21.79 -39.40
C GLN A 187 13.60 -21.17 -38.40
N PRO A 188 14.75 -20.62 -38.87
CA PRO A 188 15.61 -19.82 -38.05
C PRO A 188 14.93 -18.46 -37.82
N TYR A 189 14.20 -18.30 -36.71
CA TYR A 189 13.93 -16.97 -36.16
C TYR A 189 15.16 -16.56 -35.35
N PRO A 190 16.01 -15.62 -35.82
CA PRO A 190 17.38 -15.47 -35.29
C PRO A 190 17.50 -14.83 -33.90
N GLU A 191 16.40 -14.44 -33.23
CA GLU A 191 16.49 -13.54 -32.05
C GLU A 191 15.67 -13.94 -30.81
N LYS A 192 14.93 -15.06 -30.84
CA LYS A 192 14.19 -15.51 -29.64
C LYS A 192 15.14 -16.18 -28.65
N LYS A 193 15.69 -15.39 -27.73
CA LYS A 193 16.39 -15.91 -26.55
C LYS A 193 15.38 -16.57 -25.62
N THR A 194 15.68 -17.73 -25.07
CA THR A 194 15.00 -18.29 -23.91
C THR A 194 15.76 -17.87 -22.65
N PRO A 195 15.09 -17.55 -21.54
CA PRO A 195 15.81 -17.33 -20.29
C PRO A 195 16.43 -18.64 -19.83
N GLU A 196 17.60 -18.53 -19.21
CA GLU A 196 18.22 -19.63 -18.49
C GLU A 196 17.21 -20.18 -17.45
N LYS A 197 17.03 -21.50 -17.46
CA LYS A 197 15.99 -22.17 -16.68
C LYS A 197 16.51 -22.48 -15.27
N ASN A 198 15.59 -22.68 -14.34
CA ASN A 198 15.85 -23.01 -12.94
C ASN A 198 16.66 -21.92 -12.19
N GLN A 199 16.45 -20.66 -12.53
CA GLN A 199 17.10 -19.53 -11.87
C GLN A 199 16.20 -18.29 -11.80
N TRP A 200 16.58 -17.37 -10.91
CA TRP A 200 15.98 -16.06 -10.77
C TRP A 200 16.67 -15.06 -11.71
N HIS A 201 15.88 -14.19 -12.33
CA HIS A 201 16.32 -13.12 -13.22
C HIS A 201 15.79 -11.80 -12.69
N GLN A 202 16.59 -10.73 -12.71
CA GLN A 202 16.13 -9.38 -12.32
C GLN A 202 15.42 -8.64 -13.46
N GLU A 203 15.68 -9.08 -14.70
CA GLU A 203 15.10 -8.52 -15.91
C GLU A 203 14.41 -9.61 -16.71
N TRP A 204 13.31 -9.26 -17.36
CA TRP A 204 12.57 -10.14 -18.23
C TRP A 204 12.45 -9.53 -19.61
N PHE A 205 13.26 -10.00 -20.56
CA PHE A 205 13.35 -9.36 -21.87
C PHE A 205 12.13 -9.65 -22.74
N LYS A 206 11.73 -8.65 -23.53
CA LYS A 206 10.65 -8.77 -24.52
C LYS A 206 10.86 -9.92 -25.51
N THR A 207 12.12 -10.24 -25.83
CA THR A 207 12.48 -11.35 -26.73
C THR A 207 12.07 -12.71 -26.20
N TYR A 208 11.92 -12.87 -24.88
CA TYR A 208 11.53 -14.15 -24.27
C TYR A 208 10.15 -14.61 -24.75
N SER A 209 9.21 -13.67 -24.95
CA SER A 209 7.84 -13.99 -25.42
C SER A 209 7.14 -15.09 -24.60
N GLN A 210 7.50 -15.23 -23.32
CA GLN A 210 6.93 -16.19 -22.38
C GLN A 210 6.79 -15.54 -21.00
N MET A 211 5.92 -16.06 -20.15
CA MET A 211 5.74 -15.59 -18.78
C MET A 211 6.65 -16.33 -17.80
N PRO A 212 7.20 -15.69 -16.74
CA PRO A 212 7.88 -16.41 -15.68
C PRO A 212 6.90 -17.27 -14.87
N SER A 213 7.42 -18.25 -14.16
CA SER A 213 6.59 -19.13 -13.31
C SER A 213 6.26 -18.46 -11.98
N ILE A 214 7.21 -17.70 -11.42
CA ILE A 214 7.03 -16.93 -10.20
C ILE A 214 7.53 -15.51 -10.44
N LEU A 215 6.76 -14.54 -9.97
CA LEU A 215 7.14 -13.14 -9.90
C LEU A 215 7.29 -12.75 -8.42
N ARG A 216 8.45 -12.22 -8.04
CA ARG A 216 8.64 -11.52 -6.79
C ARG A 216 8.79 -10.03 -7.07
N LEU A 217 8.10 -9.24 -6.27
CA LEU A 217 8.06 -7.80 -6.35
C LEU A 217 8.45 -7.26 -4.97
N GLU A 218 9.53 -6.48 -4.91
CA GLU A 218 9.95 -5.77 -3.71
C GLU A 218 9.75 -4.27 -3.92
N VAL A 219 9.03 -3.63 -2.98
CA VAL A 219 8.70 -2.21 -3.05
C VAL A 219 9.19 -1.55 -1.77
N ASP A 220 10.09 -0.59 -1.89
CA ASP A 220 10.60 0.16 -0.74
C ASP A 220 9.77 1.43 -0.56
N VAL A 221 9.11 1.54 0.60
CA VAL A 221 8.24 2.66 0.95
C VAL A 221 8.92 3.53 1.98
N ALA A 222 9.04 4.83 1.71
CA ALA A 222 9.62 5.77 2.66
C ALA A 222 8.70 5.95 3.88
N THR A 223 9.28 5.85 5.08
CA THR A 223 8.56 6.08 6.35
C THR A 223 8.21 7.55 6.52
N ASN A 224 9.00 8.44 5.92
CA ASN A 224 8.76 9.89 5.92
C ASN A 224 8.62 10.40 4.48
N PRO A 225 7.41 10.79 4.04
CA PRO A 225 7.16 11.34 2.70
C PRO A 225 8.02 12.56 2.35
N GLN A 226 8.36 13.38 3.35
CA GLN A 226 9.14 14.60 3.13
C GLN A 226 10.61 14.30 2.81
N ALA A 227 11.10 13.10 3.16
CA ALA A 227 12.48 12.69 2.88
C ALA A 227 12.70 12.40 1.39
N LEU A 228 11.68 11.92 0.67
CA LEU A 228 11.77 11.61 -0.77
C LEU A 228 12.13 12.84 -1.61
N ASN A 229 11.64 14.02 -1.21
CA ASN A 229 11.94 15.28 -1.90
C ASN A 229 13.34 15.84 -1.58
N LYS A 230 13.95 15.41 -0.46
CA LYS A 230 15.26 15.89 -0.01
C LYS A 230 16.33 14.89 -0.48
N ARG A 231 16.97 15.19 -1.62
CA ARG A 231 18.03 14.36 -2.25
C ARG A 231 19.29 14.08 -1.42
N ALA A 232 19.35 14.49 -0.15
CA ALA A 232 20.55 14.42 0.68
C ALA A 232 20.24 13.77 2.03
N GLY A 233 20.23 12.44 2.07
CA GLY A 233 20.09 11.67 3.30
C GLY A 233 19.76 10.21 3.03
N LYS A 234 20.16 9.34 3.95
CA LYS A 234 19.67 7.96 3.98
C LYS A 234 18.18 8.01 4.31
N ILE A 235 17.33 7.59 3.38
CA ILE A 235 15.87 7.53 3.59
C ILE A 235 15.58 6.25 4.39
N GLU A 236 14.83 6.38 5.47
CA GLU A 236 14.34 5.22 6.21
C GLU A 236 13.16 4.59 5.47
N THR A 237 13.40 3.43 4.88
CA THR A 237 12.40 2.68 4.12
C THR A 237 11.90 1.44 4.84
N LYS A 238 10.66 1.10 4.52
CA LYS A 238 10.04 -0.19 4.82
C LYS A 238 9.86 -0.96 3.52
N THR A 239 10.51 -2.10 3.41
CA THR A 239 10.38 -2.99 2.24
C THR A 239 9.11 -3.83 2.36
N LEU A 240 8.26 -3.76 1.34
CA LEU A 240 7.11 -4.64 1.14
C LEU A 240 7.47 -5.69 0.10
N LYS A 241 7.18 -6.96 0.39
CA LYS A 241 7.50 -8.08 -0.50
C LYS A 241 6.21 -8.77 -0.93
N PHE A 242 6.02 -8.88 -2.23
CA PHE A 242 4.92 -9.60 -2.85
C PHE A 242 5.48 -10.74 -3.69
N ALA A 243 4.82 -11.89 -3.67
CA ALA A 243 5.22 -13.03 -4.48
C ALA A 243 3.96 -13.65 -5.11
N PHE A 244 4.01 -13.87 -6.42
CA PHE A 244 2.91 -14.38 -7.21
C PHE A 244 3.36 -15.60 -8.00
N VAL A 245 2.64 -16.69 -7.85
CA VAL A 245 2.75 -17.83 -8.77
C VAL A 245 1.87 -17.51 -9.96
N LEU A 246 2.48 -17.35 -11.13
CA LEU A 246 1.75 -16.95 -12.33
C LEU A 246 1.13 -18.20 -12.97
N PRO A 247 -0.08 -18.09 -13.58
CA PRO A 247 -0.77 -19.21 -14.20
C PRO A 247 0.05 -19.71 -15.40
N SER A 248 0.91 -20.68 -15.13
CA SER A 248 2.15 -20.88 -15.88
C SER A 248 1.99 -20.99 -17.38
N SER A 249 2.93 -20.32 -18.02
CA SER A 249 3.48 -20.53 -19.35
C SER A 249 4.23 -21.87 -19.43
N GLN A 250 3.68 -22.92 -20.07
CA GLN A 250 4.28 -24.24 -20.41
C GLN A 250 5.04 -25.06 -19.32
N ASN A 251 5.44 -24.48 -18.19
CA ASN A 251 6.37 -25.03 -17.19
C ASN A 251 5.65 -25.17 -15.85
N TYR A 252 5.58 -26.39 -15.35
CA TYR A 252 4.94 -26.70 -14.06
C TYR A 252 5.98 -26.71 -12.94
N ILE A 253 5.67 -26.08 -11.80
CA ILE A 253 6.49 -26.19 -10.58
C ILE A 253 6.24 -27.57 -9.97
N PHE A 254 7.29 -28.39 -9.86
CA PHE A 254 7.23 -29.68 -9.19
C PHE A 254 7.75 -29.54 -7.76
N TYR A 255 6.92 -29.92 -6.79
CA TYR A 255 7.36 -30.12 -5.42
C TYR A 255 7.84 -31.56 -5.34
N SER A 256 9.15 -31.78 -5.14
CA SER A 256 9.67 -33.11 -4.80
C SER A 256 8.95 -33.58 -3.53
N SER A 257 8.23 -34.69 -3.61
CA SER A 257 7.62 -35.33 -2.44
C SER A 257 8.60 -36.21 -1.67
N GLU A 258 9.90 -36.15 -1.97
CA GLU A 258 10.93 -36.89 -1.24
C GLU A 258 11.32 -36.12 0.03
N GLY A 259 10.59 -36.43 1.10
CA GLY A 259 11.06 -36.34 2.48
C GLY A 259 11.38 -37.74 3.00
#